data_AF-A0A399SVR0-F1
#
_entry.id   AF-A0A399SVR0-F1
#
_cell.length_a   1.000
_cell.length_b   1.000
_cell.length_c   1.000
_cell.angle_alpha   90.00
_cell.angle_beta   90.00
_cell.angle_gamma   90.00
#
_symmetry.space_group_name_H-M   'P 1'
#
loop_
_entity.id
_entity.type
_entity.pdbx_description
1 polymer ?
#
loop_
_entity_poly.entity_id
_entity_poly.type
_entity_poly.pdbx_seq_one_letter_code
_entity_poly.pdbx_strand_id
1 'polypeptide(L)'
;MKQILFLLFLLFSACSVQTKETQPGKEETVETKCDKIKVLNMGIFHFGYTSDAHKTEFDEESKEAQKEVREISEMIAKFRPTIICVEKLPEKNDELNAAYRAFLENPSELSTKDGEISMIAFDVARLSKVEKLYGIDHHMGYNYSLGDFIENSPDYTNSIDPETYLQLTNDPFKDYPEMAEREKNYDKLSLLEKLKLINEPLYLDYSINTNADKLLYVGIDDGFEGADNAALFYQRNMRIYSNLNRIPMTKEDRVFILMGAAHTAFLREFIKRSPKFEMANTLDYLK
;
A
#
# COMPACT_ATOMS: atom_id res chain seq x y z
N MET A 1 -6.34 -55.22 -51.12
CA MET A 1 -6.47 -54.85 -49.69
C MET A 1 -7.10 -53.47 -49.61
N LYS A 2 -8.19 -53.35 -48.85
CA LYS A 2 -9.03 -52.14 -48.74
C LYS A 2 -8.25 -51.01 -48.04
N GLN A 3 -8.16 -49.83 -48.66
CA GLN A 3 -7.95 -48.57 -47.95
C GLN A 3 -9.22 -47.75 -48.10
N ILE A 4 -9.90 -47.52 -46.98
CA ILE A 4 -11.11 -46.70 -46.87
C ILE A 4 -10.62 -45.27 -46.60
N LEU A 5 -10.84 -44.36 -47.54
CA LEU A 5 -10.56 -42.95 -47.40
C LEU A 5 -11.83 -42.27 -46.82
N PHE A 6 -11.78 -41.84 -45.56
CA PHE A 6 -12.84 -41.01 -44.96
C PHE A 6 -12.64 -39.57 -45.40
N LEU A 7 -13.47 -39.08 -46.32
CA LEU A 7 -13.54 -37.67 -46.70
C LEU A 7 -14.53 -36.97 -45.75
N LEU A 8 -14.02 -36.11 -44.86
CA LEU A 8 -14.84 -35.22 -44.03
C LEU A 8 -15.35 -34.07 -44.91
N PHE A 9 -16.66 -34.03 -45.21
CA PHE A 9 -17.30 -32.91 -45.88
C PHE A 9 -17.64 -31.83 -44.83
N LEU A 10 -16.87 -30.72 -44.82
CA LEU A 10 -17.21 -29.52 -44.06
C LEU A 10 -18.24 -28.70 -44.85
N LEU A 11 -19.50 -28.75 -44.40
CA LEU A 11 -20.58 -27.87 -44.86
C LEU A 11 -20.37 -26.47 -44.27
N PHE A 12 -19.90 -25.53 -45.09
CA PHE A 12 -19.99 -24.11 -44.78
C PHE A 12 -21.41 -23.62 -45.04
N SER A 13 -22.23 -23.55 -44.00
CA SER A 13 -23.48 -22.79 -44.02
C SER A 13 -23.16 -21.30 -44.02
N ALA A 14 -23.25 -20.66 -45.18
CA ALA A 14 -23.22 -19.21 -45.29
C ALA A 14 -24.54 -18.63 -44.72
N CYS A 15 -24.52 -18.18 -43.47
CA CYS A 15 -25.58 -17.34 -42.93
C CYS A 15 -25.46 -15.94 -43.53
N SER A 16 -26.35 -15.59 -44.45
CA SER A 16 -26.55 -14.21 -44.88
C SER A 16 -27.18 -13.42 -43.73
N VAL A 17 -26.36 -12.71 -42.95
CA VAL A 17 -26.87 -11.74 -41.98
C VAL A 17 -27.30 -10.50 -42.75
N GLN A 18 -28.61 -10.30 -42.86
CA GLN A 18 -29.18 -9.00 -43.22
C GLN A 18 -28.92 -8.03 -42.06
N THR A 19 -28.02 -7.09 -42.28
CA THR A 19 -27.83 -5.93 -41.40
C THR A 19 -29.06 -5.03 -41.52
N LYS A 20 -29.97 -5.12 -40.54
CA LYS A 20 -30.89 -4.02 -40.23
C LYS A 20 -30.08 -2.94 -39.54
N GLU A 21 -29.92 -1.80 -40.21
CA GLU A 21 -29.45 -0.57 -39.59
C GLU A 21 -30.34 -0.26 -38.38
N THR A 22 -29.80 -0.52 -37.20
CA THR A 22 -30.42 -0.15 -35.94
C THR A 22 -29.76 1.17 -35.56
N GLN A 23 -30.56 2.22 -35.44
CA GLN A 23 -30.07 3.51 -34.96
C GLN A 23 -29.31 3.33 -33.63
N PRO A 24 -28.26 4.12 -33.36
CA PRO A 24 -27.53 4.03 -32.12
C PRO A 24 -28.48 4.42 -30.98
N GLY A 25 -29.06 3.42 -30.33
CA GLY A 25 -29.70 3.57 -29.04
C GLY A 25 -28.63 4.10 -28.09
N LYS A 26 -28.98 5.15 -27.34
CA LYS A 26 -28.19 5.64 -26.21
C LYS A 26 -27.66 4.43 -25.45
N GLU A 27 -26.34 4.27 -25.39
CA GLU A 27 -25.73 3.50 -24.31
C GLU A 27 -26.22 4.15 -23.04
N GLU A 28 -27.23 3.54 -22.41
CA GLU A 28 -27.45 3.72 -20.99
C GLU A 28 -26.16 3.22 -20.37
N THR A 29 -25.26 4.16 -20.05
CA THR A 29 -24.24 3.97 -19.05
C THR A 29 -24.99 3.48 -17.82
N VAL A 30 -24.98 2.16 -17.61
CA VAL A 30 -25.34 1.60 -16.33
C VAL A 30 -24.31 2.21 -15.39
N GLU A 31 -24.68 3.31 -14.73
CA GLU A 31 -24.03 3.77 -13.52
C GLU A 31 -24.18 2.60 -12.55
N THR A 32 -23.22 1.68 -12.59
CA THR A 32 -23.03 0.70 -11.52
C THR A 32 -22.76 1.54 -10.29
N LYS A 33 -23.82 1.79 -9.52
CA LYS A 33 -23.74 2.37 -8.19
C LYS A 33 -22.71 1.51 -7.45
N CYS A 34 -21.51 2.05 -7.26
CA CYS A 34 -20.41 1.27 -6.73
C CYS A 34 -20.69 1.02 -5.26
N ASP A 35 -21.31 -0.13 -4.99
CA ASP A 35 -21.77 -0.61 -3.69
C ASP A 35 -20.60 -1.14 -2.84
N LYS A 36 -19.38 -0.60 -3.06
CA LYS A 36 -18.14 -1.01 -2.40
C LYS A 36 -17.78 -0.03 -1.29
N ILE A 37 -17.14 -0.58 -0.25
CA ILE A 37 -16.65 0.18 0.89
C ILE A 37 -15.49 1.07 0.43
N LYS A 38 -15.57 2.38 0.68
CA LYS A 38 -14.51 3.32 0.30
C LYS A 38 -13.32 3.17 1.23
N VAL A 39 -12.11 3.09 0.68
CA VAL A 39 -10.86 2.98 1.45
C VAL A 39 -9.90 4.09 1.07
N LEU A 40 -9.50 4.92 2.03
CA LEU A 40 -8.39 5.84 1.92
C LEU A 40 -7.15 5.16 2.53
N ASN A 41 -6.22 4.73 1.69
CA ASN A 41 -5.02 3.99 2.09
C ASN A 41 -3.81 4.91 2.00
N MET A 42 -3.32 5.40 3.14
CA MET A 42 -2.26 6.41 3.20
C MET A 42 -0.97 5.83 3.79
N GLY A 43 0.10 5.99 3.02
CA GLY A 43 1.46 5.73 3.41
C GLY A 43 2.00 6.83 4.32
N ILE A 44 2.77 6.42 5.32
CA ILE A 44 3.53 7.29 6.22
C ILE A 44 4.96 6.76 6.32
N PHE A 45 5.91 7.63 6.61
CA PHE A 45 7.26 7.21 7.00
C PHE A 45 7.30 7.02 8.52
N HIS A 46 8.02 6.00 9.00
CA HIS A 46 8.06 5.73 10.44
C HIS A 46 8.90 6.77 11.18
N PHE A 47 8.30 7.47 12.13
CA PHE A 47 9.03 8.28 13.10
C PHE A 47 8.81 7.81 14.55
N GLY A 48 7.79 6.97 14.78
CA GLY A 48 7.61 6.17 15.99
C GLY A 48 8.42 4.88 16.03
N TYR A 49 7.96 3.94 16.85
CA TYR A 49 8.46 2.55 16.84
C TYR A 49 7.92 1.79 15.63
N THR A 50 8.78 1.03 14.95
CA THR A 50 8.39 0.13 13.85
C THR A 50 9.19 -1.18 13.91
N SER A 51 8.62 -2.25 13.35
CA SER A 51 9.36 -3.51 13.09
C SER A 51 9.93 -3.57 11.67
N ASP A 52 9.69 -2.53 10.86
CA ASP A 52 10.20 -2.40 9.51
C ASP A 52 11.70 -2.08 9.48
N ALA A 53 12.29 -2.24 8.31
CA ALA A 53 13.73 -2.04 8.10
C ALA A 53 14.20 -0.60 8.29
N HIS A 54 13.30 0.39 8.13
CA HIS A 54 13.68 1.81 8.09
C HIS A 54 12.82 2.66 9.02
N LYS A 55 13.49 3.62 9.68
CA LYS A 55 12.89 4.68 10.50
C LYS A 55 13.51 6.02 10.07
N THR A 56 12.74 7.09 10.14
CA THR A 56 13.12 8.47 9.82
C THR A 56 13.18 9.32 11.09
N GLU A 57 14.20 10.17 11.19
CA GLU A 57 14.31 11.17 12.26
C GLU A 57 13.28 12.30 12.05
N PHE A 58 12.53 12.63 13.09
CA PHE A 58 11.49 13.66 13.05
C PHE A 58 11.29 14.25 14.45
N ASP A 59 11.26 15.59 14.54
CA ASP A 59 11.05 16.29 15.82
C ASP A 59 9.55 16.45 16.12
N GLU A 60 8.96 15.37 16.64
CA GLU A 60 7.54 15.25 16.98
C GLU A 60 7.04 16.28 18.01
N GLU A 61 7.95 16.81 18.83
CA GLU A 61 7.64 17.73 19.94
C GLU A 61 7.70 19.21 19.50
N SER A 62 8.27 19.50 18.33
CA SER A 62 8.31 20.86 17.81
C SER A 62 6.90 21.41 17.54
N LYS A 63 6.72 22.72 17.80
CA LYS A 63 5.43 23.38 17.55
C LYS A 63 5.06 23.37 16.07
N GLU A 64 6.08 23.45 15.22
CA GLU A 64 5.99 23.38 13.78
C GLU A 64 5.47 22.01 13.34
N ALA A 65 6.07 20.91 13.80
CA ALA A 65 5.61 19.55 13.48
C ALA A 65 4.19 19.30 13.98
N GLN A 66 3.89 19.68 15.22
CA GLN A 66 2.55 19.58 15.80
C GLN A 66 1.51 20.30 14.93
N LYS A 67 1.81 21.53 14.49
CA LYS A 67 0.93 22.31 13.62
C LYS A 67 0.76 21.64 12.26
N GLU A 68 1.84 21.22 11.60
CA GLU A 68 1.77 20.57 10.29
C GLU A 68 0.95 19.28 10.35
N VAL A 69 1.14 18.45 11.40
CA VAL A 69 0.37 17.23 11.56
C VAL A 69 -1.12 17.50 11.79
N ARG A 70 -1.49 18.59 12.48
CA ARG A 70 -2.90 19.01 12.58
C ARG A 70 -3.49 19.32 11.21
N GLU A 71 -2.77 20.07 10.39
CA GLU A 71 -3.20 20.43 9.05
C GLU A 71 -3.40 19.17 8.19
N ILE A 72 -2.48 18.20 8.27
CA ILE A 72 -2.64 16.88 7.63
C ILE A 72 -3.87 16.14 8.17
N SER A 73 -4.07 16.11 9.48
CA SER A 73 -5.21 15.41 10.09
C SER A 73 -6.55 16.00 9.65
N GLU A 74 -6.64 17.33 9.52
CA GLU A 74 -7.81 18.04 8.98
C GLU A 74 -8.04 17.73 7.50
N MET A 75 -6.98 17.65 6.70
CA MET A 75 -7.04 17.24 5.29
C MET A 75 -7.61 15.83 5.15
N ILE A 76 -7.09 14.88 5.92
CA ILE A 76 -7.55 13.48 5.89
C ILE A 76 -8.97 13.34 6.47
N ALA A 77 -9.34 14.08 7.51
CA ALA A 77 -10.68 14.05 8.09
C ALA A 77 -11.79 14.47 7.10
N LYS A 78 -11.47 15.20 6.02
CA LYS A 78 -12.42 15.50 4.92
C LYS A 78 -12.91 14.23 4.21
N PHE A 79 -12.16 13.12 4.29
CA PHE A 79 -12.61 11.81 3.84
C PHE A 79 -13.78 11.28 4.67
N ARG A 80 -14.01 11.79 5.89
CA ARG A 80 -15.06 11.36 6.82
C ARG A 80 -14.99 9.85 7.12
N PRO A 81 -13.85 9.34 7.62
CA PRO A 81 -13.76 7.93 7.98
C PRO A 81 -14.74 7.56 9.10
N THR A 82 -15.31 6.37 9.00
CA THR A 82 -16.10 5.72 10.07
C THR A 82 -15.31 4.62 10.75
N ILE A 83 -14.28 4.10 10.08
CA ILE A 83 -13.36 3.08 10.57
C ILE A 83 -11.94 3.56 10.31
N ILE A 84 -11.07 3.44 11.31
CA ILE A 84 -9.66 3.80 11.20
C ILE A 84 -8.82 2.59 11.56
N CYS A 85 -7.93 2.21 10.64
CA CYS A 85 -7.00 1.09 10.78
C CYS A 85 -5.56 1.61 10.83
N VAL A 86 -4.74 1.01 11.70
CA VAL A 86 -3.35 1.44 11.93
C VAL A 86 -2.39 0.27 11.95
N GLU A 87 -1.11 0.56 11.76
CA GLU A 87 0.00 -0.39 11.88
C GLU A 87 0.30 -0.76 13.34
N LYS A 88 -0.66 -1.44 13.97
CA LYS A 88 -0.51 -2.07 15.28
C LYS A 88 -1.08 -3.47 15.21
N LEU A 89 -0.52 -4.40 15.97
CA LEU A 89 -1.06 -5.76 16.05
C LEU A 89 -2.51 -5.75 16.60
N PRO A 90 -3.44 -6.56 16.05
CA PRO A 90 -4.82 -6.64 16.56
C PRO A 90 -4.91 -6.96 18.06
N GLU A 91 -3.97 -7.74 18.59
CA GLU A 91 -3.88 -8.10 20.01
C GLU A 91 -3.59 -6.89 20.91
N LYS A 92 -3.14 -5.77 20.32
CA LYS A 92 -2.87 -4.50 21.00
C LYS A 92 -4.03 -3.50 20.92
N ASN A 93 -5.19 -3.90 20.39
CA ASN A 93 -6.34 -3.00 20.25
C ASN A 93 -6.81 -2.39 21.57
N ASP A 94 -6.77 -3.12 22.68
CA ASP A 94 -7.17 -2.58 23.98
C ASP A 94 -6.20 -1.48 24.46
N GLU A 95 -4.89 -1.71 24.27
CA GLU A 95 -3.83 -0.75 24.56
C GLU A 95 -3.94 0.50 23.68
N LEU A 96 -4.09 0.31 22.36
CA LEU A 96 -4.29 1.37 21.37
C LEU A 96 -5.48 2.26 21.73
N ASN A 97 -6.62 1.67 22.06
CA ASN A 97 -7.83 2.42 22.37
C ASN A 97 -7.82 3.03 23.77
N ALA A 98 -7.05 2.47 24.71
CA ALA A 98 -6.77 3.13 25.98
C ALA A 98 -5.92 4.40 25.77
N ALA A 99 -4.88 4.33 24.94
CA ALA A 99 -4.06 5.48 24.58
C ALA A 99 -4.87 6.57 23.85
N TYR A 100 -5.72 6.16 22.89
CA TYR A 100 -6.62 7.09 22.20
C TYR A 100 -7.58 7.80 23.15
N ARG A 101 -8.20 7.07 24.09
CA ARG A 101 -9.07 7.69 25.11
C ARG A 101 -8.33 8.69 25.99
N ALA A 102 -7.10 8.38 26.39
CA ALA A 102 -6.27 9.32 27.16
C ALA A 102 -5.95 10.58 26.36
N PHE A 103 -5.66 10.47 25.06
CA PHE A 103 -5.50 11.63 24.17
C PHE A 103 -6.76 12.51 24.12
N LEU A 104 -7.95 11.91 24.11
CA LEU A 104 -9.22 12.65 24.09
C LEU A 104 -9.47 13.49 25.36
N GLU A 105 -8.81 13.19 26.49
CA GLU A 105 -8.93 13.97 27.73
C GLU A 105 -8.24 15.34 27.62
N ASN A 106 -7.16 15.44 26.82
CA ASN A 106 -6.45 16.69 26.56
C ASN A 106 -6.04 16.81 25.09
N PRO A 107 -7.01 17.05 24.17
CA PRO A 107 -6.75 16.98 22.74
C PRO A 107 -6.07 18.24 22.18
N SER A 108 -5.64 19.19 23.00
CA SER A 108 -4.96 20.42 22.53
C SER A 108 -3.56 20.15 22.00
N GLU A 109 -2.88 19.13 22.53
CA GLU A 109 -1.56 18.68 22.09
C GLU A 109 -1.68 17.30 21.45
N LEU A 110 -0.96 17.04 20.36
CA LEU A 110 -0.90 15.69 19.79
C LEU A 110 -0.05 14.81 20.68
N SER A 111 -0.44 13.55 20.81
CA SER A 111 0.36 12.57 21.52
C SER A 111 1.46 12.03 20.62
N THR A 112 2.70 12.01 21.11
CA THR A 112 3.90 11.47 20.45
C THR A 112 4.23 10.04 20.93
N LYS A 113 3.42 9.50 21.85
CA LYS A 113 3.72 8.23 22.55
C LYS A 113 3.75 7.01 21.63
N ASP A 114 2.90 6.97 20.61
CA ASP A 114 2.87 5.94 19.58
C ASP A 114 3.28 6.51 18.20
N GLY A 115 4.11 7.56 18.19
CA GLY A 115 4.62 8.21 16.98
C GLY A 115 3.51 8.64 16.01
N GLU A 116 3.65 8.27 14.75
CA GLU A 116 2.72 8.63 13.68
C GLU A 116 1.27 8.20 13.95
N ILE A 117 1.08 7.08 14.66
CA ILE A 117 -0.26 6.57 14.99
C ILE A 117 -0.95 7.54 15.94
N SER A 118 -0.28 7.94 17.02
CA SER A 118 -0.88 8.84 18.00
C SER A 118 -0.94 10.28 17.53
N MET A 119 -0.01 10.71 16.66
CA MET A 119 0.00 12.07 16.14
C MET A 119 -1.05 12.28 15.03
N ILE A 120 -1.21 11.31 14.11
CA ILE A 120 -2.12 11.47 12.96
C ILE A 120 -3.43 10.71 13.18
N ALA A 121 -3.38 9.40 13.41
CA ALA A 121 -4.60 8.57 13.40
C ALA A 121 -5.55 8.92 14.54
N PHE A 122 -5.04 9.24 15.74
CA PHE A 122 -5.89 9.69 16.85
C PHE A 122 -6.56 11.02 16.55
N ASP A 123 -5.85 11.96 15.92
CA ASP A 123 -6.45 13.26 15.63
C ASP A 123 -7.49 13.19 14.50
N VAL A 124 -7.22 12.39 13.47
CA VAL A 124 -8.23 12.06 12.45
C VAL A 124 -9.45 11.39 13.08
N ALA A 125 -9.26 10.46 14.02
CA ALA A 125 -10.34 9.80 14.75
C ALA A 125 -11.19 10.79 15.55
N ARG A 126 -10.54 11.72 16.28
CA ARG A 126 -11.20 12.78 17.05
C ARG A 126 -12.02 13.69 16.14
N LEU A 127 -11.44 14.18 15.05
CA LEU A 127 -12.11 15.05 14.08
C LEU A 127 -13.31 14.35 13.41
N SER A 128 -13.20 13.04 13.19
CA SER A 128 -14.23 12.22 12.55
C SER A 128 -15.23 11.61 13.53
N LYS A 129 -15.04 11.82 14.84
CA LYS A 129 -15.84 11.23 15.93
C LYS A 129 -15.89 9.70 15.89
N VAL A 130 -14.78 9.07 15.49
CA VAL A 130 -14.62 7.62 15.52
C VAL A 130 -14.33 7.18 16.95
N GLU A 131 -15.11 6.22 17.44
CA GLU A 131 -15.04 5.78 18.84
C GLU A 131 -13.80 4.96 19.17
N LYS A 132 -13.29 4.19 18.19
CA LYS A 132 -12.15 3.30 18.36
C LYS A 132 -11.39 3.04 17.07
N LEU A 133 -10.10 2.77 17.20
CA LEU A 133 -9.20 2.40 16.12
C LEU A 133 -8.96 0.87 16.13
N TYR A 134 -8.54 0.34 14.98
CA TYR A 134 -8.20 -1.06 14.80
C TYR A 134 -6.77 -1.23 14.32
N GLY A 135 -5.95 -1.93 15.09
CA GLY A 135 -4.71 -2.52 14.62
C GLY A 135 -5.00 -3.62 13.60
N ILE A 136 -4.34 -3.55 12.44
CA ILE A 136 -4.41 -4.57 11.39
C ILE A 136 -3.07 -5.19 11.05
N ASP A 137 -2.00 -4.81 11.74
CA ASP A 137 -0.65 -5.23 11.41
C ASP A 137 -0.41 -6.73 11.66
N HIS A 138 0.68 -7.25 11.11
CA HIS A 138 1.20 -8.56 11.38
C HIS A 138 2.73 -8.53 11.26
N HIS A 139 3.45 -9.12 12.22
CA HIS A 139 4.90 -9.16 12.17
C HIS A 139 5.41 -10.50 11.63
N MET A 140 6.33 -10.44 10.67
CA MET A 140 7.05 -11.60 10.14
C MET A 140 8.48 -11.19 9.79
N GLY A 141 9.45 -12.03 10.14
CA GLY A 141 10.83 -11.83 9.71
C GLY A 141 11.01 -12.22 8.24
N TYR A 142 11.81 -11.44 7.53
CA TYR A 142 12.32 -11.75 6.19
C TYR A 142 13.67 -11.04 6.02
N ASN A 143 14.52 -11.54 5.11
CA ASN A 143 15.82 -10.95 4.86
C ASN A 143 15.79 -10.03 3.62
N TYR A 144 15.44 -8.77 3.82
CA TYR A 144 15.41 -7.77 2.74
C TYR A 144 16.81 -7.45 2.17
N SER A 145 17.87 -7.70 2.94
CA SER A 145 19.27 -7.48 2.58
C SER A 145 19.98 -8.74 2.07
N LEU A 146 19.23 -9.79 1.71
CA LEU A 146 19.82 -11.03 1.24
C LEU A 146 20.73 -10.81 0.01
N GLY A 147 20.28 -10.01 -0.95
CA GLY A 147 21.09 -9.69 -2.12
C GLY A 147 22.37 -8.96 -1.72
N ASP A 148 22.30 -7.96 -0.84
CA ASP A 148 23.48 -7.24 -0.36
C ASP A 148 24.47 -8.17 0.33
N PHE A 149 23.98 -9.13 1.11
CA PHE A 149 24.81 -10.14 1.74
C PHE A 149 25.53 -11.02 0.69
N ILE A 150 24.82 -11.46 -0.36
CA ILE A 150 25.40 -12.27 -1.43
C ILE A 150 26.43 -11.47 -2.24
N GLU A 151 26.10 -10.24 -2.65
CA GLU A 151 26.99 -9.37 -3.44
C GLU A 151 28.27 -8.98 -2.69
N ASN A 152 28.24 -8.95 -1.35
CA ASN A 152 29.41 -8.64 -0.52
C ASN A 152 30.12 -9.88 0.05
N SER A 153 29.69 -11.10 -0.29
CA SER A 153 30.31 -12.34 0.19
C SER A 153 31.26 -12.92 -0.85
N PRO A 154 32.52 -13.25 -0.50
CA PRO A 154 33.44 -13.92 -1.42
C PRO A 154 33.05 -15.36 -1.74
N ASP A 155 32.18 -15.97 -0.92
CA ASP A 155 31.79 -17.37 -1.02
C ASP A 155 30.52 -17.59 -1.87
N TYR A 156 29.83 -16.52 -2.25
CA TYR A 156 28.57 -16.59 -2.99
C TYR A 156 28.63 -15.78 -4.28
N THR A 157 27.78 -16.14 -5.24
CA THR A 157 27.59 -15.37 -6.47
C THR A 157 26.11 -15.38 -6.78
N ASN A 158 25.56 -14.18 -6.98
CA ASN A 158 24.19 -14.06 -7.45
C ASN A 158 24.11 -14.57 -8.90
N SER A 159 23.41 -15.68 -9.08
CA SER A 159 23.35 -16.44 -10.32
C SER A 159 22.16 -16.08 -11.21
N ILE A 160 21.22 -15.26 -10.72
CA ILE A 160 20.02 -14.87 -11.47
C ILE A 160 20.31 -13.61 -12.30
N ASP A 161 20.37 -12.44 -11.67
CA ASP A 161 20.58 -11.16 -12.36
C ASP A 161 21.14 -10.09 -11.40
N PRO A 162 22.45 -10.11 -11.11
CA PRO A 162 23.08 -9.13 -10.24
C PRO A 162 22.99 -7.70 -10.77
N GLU A 163 22.97 -7.51 -12.10
CA GLU A 163 22.91 -6.17 -12.70
C GLU A 163 21.56 -5.51 -12.37
N THR A 164 20.45 -6.23 -12.56
CA THR A 164 19.12 -5.70 -12.22
C THR A 164 18.97 -5.52 -10.71
N TYR A 165 19.44 -6.45 -9.87
CA TYR A 165 19.42 -6.30 -8.41
C TYR A 165 20.16 -5.04 -7.95
N LEU A 166 21.40 -4.85 -8.42
CA LEU A 166 22.24 -3.71 -8.06
C LEU A 166 21.67 -2.40 -8.63
N GLN A 167 21.08 -2.42 -9.81
CA GLN A 167 20.42 -1.24 -10.39
C GLN A 167 19.22 -0.81 -9.54
N LEU A 168 18.32 -1.73 -9.18
CA LEU A 168 17.18 -1.41 -8.32
C LEU A 168 17.60 -0.96 -6.91
N THR A 169 18.72 -1.47 -6.41
CA THR A 169 19.23 -1.12 -5.07
C THR A 169 19.92 0.24 -5.05
N ASN A 170 20.69 0.59 -6.09
CA ASN A 170 21.51 1.81 -6.10
C ASN A 170 20.87 2.97 -6.86
N ASP A 171 20.04 2.70 -7.86
CA ASP A 171 19.38 3.69 -8.71
C ASP A 171 17.95 3.26 -9.09
N PRO A 172 17.04 3.17 -8.11
CA PRO A 172 15.66 2.68 -8.33
C PRO A 172 14.82 3.59 -9.25
N PHE A 173 15.22 4.85 -9.39
CA PHE A 173 14.51 5.85 -10.20
C PHE A 173 15.30 6.24 -11.46
N LYS A 174 16.23 5.39 -11.92
CA LYS A 174 17.06 5.59 -13.12
C LYS A 174 16.28 6.14 -14.32
N ASP A 175 15.10 5.57 -14.58
CA ASP A 175 14.24 5.94 -15.71
C ASP A 175 13.24 7.07 -15.40
N TYR A 176 13.29 7.62 -14.18
CA TYR A 176 12.38 8.64 -13.66
C TYR A 176 13.17 9.81 -13.04
N PRO A 177 13.87 10.62 -13.84
CA PRO A 177 14.80 11.64 -13.33
C PRO A 177 14.13 12.70 -12.44
N GLU A 178 12.87 13.05 -12.70
CA GLU A 178 12.12 13.98 -11.83
C GLU A 178 11.85 13.38 -10.45
N MET A 179 11.51 12.09 -10.38
CA MET A 179 11.31 11.37 -9.13
C MET A 179 12.64 11.22 -8.38
N ALA A 180 13.71 10.86 -9.09
CA ALA A 180 15.05 10.75 -8.53
C ALA A 180 15.53 12.07 -7.89
N GLU A 181 15.31 13.21 -8.55
CA GLU A 181 15.69 14.51 -7.99
C GLU A 181 14.84 14.91 -6.77
N ARG A 182 13.54 14.59 -6.77
CA ARG A 182 12.67 14.82 -5.60
C ARG A 182 13.09 13.96 -4.42
N GLU A 183 13.39 12.69 -4.64
CA GLU A 183 13.86 11.77 -3.59
C GLU A 183 15.21 12.18 -3.02
N LYS A 184 16.15 12.60 -3.88
CA LYS A 184 17.45 13.14 -3.43
C LYS A 184 17.31 14.36 -2.53
N ASN A 185 16.22 15.12 -2.67
CA ASN A 185 15.91 16.28 -1.84
C ASN A 185 14.83 15.99 -0.78
N TYR A 186 14.50 14.71 -0.54
CA TYR A 186 13.42 14.29 0.35
C TYR A 186 13.47 15.00 1.71
N ASP A 187 14.64 15.04 2.35
CA ASP A 187 14.79 15.62 3.69
C ASP A 187 14.47 17.12 3.77
N LYS A 188 14.57 17.83 2.65
CA LYS A 188 14.29 19.26 2.54
C LYS A 188 12.82 19.57 2.25
N LEU A 189 12.03 18.56 1.91
CA LEU A 189 10.60 18.71 1.66
C LEU A 189 9.86 19.00 2.97
N SER A 190 8.77 19.76 2.88
CA SER A 190 7.82 19.90 3.99
C SER A 190 7.16 18.55 4.30
N LEU A 191 6.55 18.40 5.48
CA LEU A 191 5.83 17.18 5.84
C LEU A 191 4.77 16.81 4.79
N LEU A 192 3.97 17.79 4.34
CA LEU A 192 2.95 17.57 3.31
C LEU A 192 3.56 17.06 1.99
N GLU A 193 4.67 17.63 1.53
CA GLU A 193 5.30 17.21 0.28
C GLU A 193 5.96 15.83 0.40
N LYS A 194 6.53 15.48 1.56
CA LYS A 194 6.98 14.11 1.86
C LYS A 194 5.82 13.12 1.76
N LEU A 195 4.68 13.42 2.39
CA LEU A 195 3.50 12.57 2.36
C LEU A 195 2.93 12.41 0.96
N LYS A 196 2.88 13.49 0.17
CA LYS A 196 2.44 13.42 -1.23
C LYS A 196 3.36 12.52 -2.03
N LEU A 197 4.67 12.75 -1.95
CA LEU A 197 5.68 11.97 -2.67
C LEU A 197 5.55 10.47 -2.40
N ILE A 198 5.52 10.05 -1.13
CA ILE A 198 5.45 8.61 -0.78
C ILE A 198 4.09 7.96 -1.08
N ASN A 199 3.05 8.75 -1.38
CA ASN A 199 1.73 8.27 -1.78
C ASN A 199 1.48 8.38 -3.29
N GLU A 200 2.46 8.85 -4.07
CA GLU A 200 2.36 8.84 -5.53
C GLU A 200 2.42 7.40 -6.06
N PRO A 201 1.64 7.07 -7.13
CA PRO A 201 1.62 5.72 -7.69
C PRO A 201 3.01 5.17 -8.01
N LEU A 202 3.87 5.99 -8.61
CA LEU A 202 5.24 5.60 -8.98
C LEU A 202 6.11 5.30 -7.74
N TYR A 203 5.97 6.08 -6.66
CA TYR A 203 6.73 5.84 -5.43
C TYR A 203 6.25 4.56 -4.72
N LEU A 204 4.95 4.31 -4.73
CA LEU A 204 4.38 3.09 -4.18
C LEU A 204 4.76 1.85 -5.03
N ASP A 205 4.87 1.96 -6.36
CA ASP A 205 5.44 0.89 -7.20
C ASP A 205 6.90 0.62 -6.82
N TYR A 206 7.70 1.68 -6.68
CA TYR A 206 9.07 1.59 -6.16
C TYR A 206 9.12 0.92 -4.78
N SER A 207 8.18 1.23 -3.89
CA SER A 207 8.13 0.65 -2.54
C SER A 207 7.92 -0.87 -2.58
N ILE A 208 7.17 -1.42 -3.53
CA ILE A 208 7.09 -2.88 -3.74
C ILE A 208 8.42 -3.41 -4.26
N ASN A 209 8.99 -2.76 -5.28
CA ASN A 209 10.24 -3.18 -5.90
C ASN A 209 11.38 -3.28 -4.89
N THR A 210 11.58 -2.25 -4.07
CA THR A 210 12.72 -2.16 -3.15
C THR A 210 12.57 -3.07 -1.93
N ASN A 211 11.34 -3.37 -1.50
CA ASN A 211 11.10 -4.21 -0.31
C ASN A 211 10.89 -5.69 -0.64
N ALA A 212 10.53 -6.07 -1.87
CA ALA A 212 10.33 -7.46 -2.25
C ALA A 212 10.85 -7.81 -3.64
N ASP A 213 10.39 -7.13 -4.69
CA ASP A 213 10.57 -7.66 -6.04
C ASP A 213 12.03 -7.63 -6.52
N LYS A 214 12.88 -6.77 -5.96
CA LYS A 214 14.33 -6.79 -6.23
C LYS A 214 14.96 -8.13 -5.86
N LEU A 215 14.43 -8.84 -4.86
CA LEU A 215 14.94 -10.14 -4.44
C LEU A 215 14.64 -11.24 -5.46
N LEU A 216 13.70 -11.03 -6.39
CA LEU A 216 13.44 -12.01 -7.46
C LEU A 216 14.62 -12.15 -8.43
N TYR A 217 15.56 -11.21 -8.39
CA TYR A 217 16.81 -11.22 -9.16
C TYR A 217 18.00 -11.79 -8.35
N VAL A 218 17.73 -12.43 -7.21
CA VAL A 218 18.73 -12.94 -6.27
C VAL A 218 18.56 -14.44 -6.07
N GLY A 219 19.61 -15.21 -6.37
CA GLY A 219 19.68 -16.66 -6.08
C GLY A 219 21.12 -17.17 -6.13
N ILE A 220 21.38 -18.27 -5.40
CA ILE A 220 22.66 -18.97 -5.43
C ILE A 220 22.51 -20.20 -6.33
N ASP A 221 23.41 -20.37 -7.31
CA ASP A 221 23.34 -21.43 -8.32
C ASP A 221 21.95 -21.47 -9.03
N ASP A 222 21.16 -22.52 -8.84
CA ASP A 222 19.79 -22.68 -9.34
C ASP A 222 18.71 -22.47 -8.25
N GLY A 223 19.09 -21.84 -7.14
CA GLY A 223 18.27 -21.59 -5.95
C GLY A 223 17.26 -20.46 -6.08
N PHE A 224 16.37 -20.39 -5.07
CA PHE A 224 15.25 -19.45 -4.99
C PHE A 224 15.30 -18.58 -3.73
N GLU A 225 16.46 -18.40 -3.11
CA GLU A 225 16.59 -17.76 -1.79
C GLU A 225 15.97 -16.36 -1.77
N GLY A 226 16.16 -15.58 -2.84
CA GLY A 226 15.56 -14.26 -2.98
C GLY A 226 14.04 -14.31 -3.15
N ALA A 227 13.52 -15.20 -4.00
CA ALA A 227 12.09 -15.39 -4.19
C ALA A 227 11.38 -15.86 -2.91
N ASP A 228 12.00 -16.77 -2.15
CA ASP A 228 11.48 -17.25 -0.87
C ASP A 228 11.42 -16.13 0.18
N ASN A 229 12.44 -15.25 0.21
CA ASN A 229 12.42 -14.09 1.10
C ASN A 229 11.40 -13.03 0.67
N ALA A 230 11.25 -12.76 -0.62
CA ALA A 230 10.20 -11.88 -1.14
C ALA A 230 8.81 -12.41 -0.76
N ALA A 231 8.58 -13.72 -0.89
CA ALA A 231 7.31 -14.37 -0.57
C ALA A 231 6.90 -14.15 0.89
N LEU A 232 7.84 -14.09 1.84
CA LEU A 232 7.56 -13.78 3.25
C LEU A 232 7.01 -12.36 3.43
N PHE A 233 7.51 -11.37 2.70
CA PHE A 233 6.99 -9.99 2.79
C PHE A 233 5.61 -9.86 2.13
N TYR A 234 5.39 -10.53 0.99
CA TYR A 234 4.05 -10.69 0.43
C TYR A 234 3.10 -11.38 1.43
N GLN A 235 3.55 -12.43 2.11
CA GLN A 235 2.77 -13.14 3.11
C GLN A 235 2.39 -12.26 4.30
N ARG A 236 3.32 -11.44 4.80
CA ARG A 236 3.04 -10.43 5.84
C ARG A 236 1.88 -9.53 5.41
N ASN A 237 1.97 -8.95 4.21
CA ASN A 237 0.95 -8.04 3.68
C ASN A 237 -0.40 -8.73 3.41
N MET A 238 -0.40 -10.00 2.98
CA MET A 238 -1.64 -10.78 2.86
C MET A 238 -2.32 -11.00 4.23
N ARG A 239 -1.54 -11.21 5.29
CA ARG A 239 -2.08 -11.34 6.66
C ARG A 239 -2.63 -10.01 7.19
N ILE A 240 -1.96 -8.89 6.91
CA ILE A 240 -2.47 -7.54 7.20
C ILE A 240 -3.81 -7.30 6.50
N TYR A 241 -3.90 -7.61 5.19
CA TYR A 241 -5.15 -7.48 4.45
C TYR A 241 -6.25 -8.43 4.96
N SER A 242 -5.88 -9.60 5.48
CA SER A 242 -6.81 -10.51 6.15
C SER A 242 -7.34 -9.94 7.46
N ASN A 243 -6.49 -9.25 8.25
CA ASN A 243 -6.91 -8.54 9.46
C ASN A 243 -7.90 -7.42 9.16
N LEU A 244 -7.66 -6.62 8.12
CA LEU A 244 -8.63 -5.63 7.64
C LEU A 244 -10.02 -6.27 7.39
N ASN A 245 -10.04 -7.45 6.78
CA ASN A 245 -11.28 -8.15 6.45
C ASN A 245 -12.00 -8.79 7.66
N ARG A 246 -11.35 -8.91 8.82
CA ARG A 246 -11.97 -9.41 10.06
C ARG A 246 -12.81 -8.35 10.76
N ILE A 247 -12.62 -7.07 10.43
CA ILE A 247 -13.40 -5.97 11.00
C ILE A 247 -14.82 -6.03 10.39
N PRO A 248 -15.89 -6.05 11.21
CA PRO A 248 -17.25 -5.94 10.72
C PRO A 248 -17.48 -4.59 10.05
N MET A 249 -18.00 -4.59 8.81
CA MET A 249 -18.25 -3.38 8.03
C MET A 249 -19.53 -3.50 7.21
N THR A 250 -20.12 -2.36 6.91
CA THR A 250 -21.27 -2.15 6.03
C THR A 250 -20.83 -1.37 4.78
N LYS A 251 -21.68 -1.26 3.75
CA LYS A 251 -21.34 -0.55 2.52
C LYS A 251 -21.25 0.97 2.71
N GLU A 252 -21.87 1.45 3.79
CA GLU A 252 -21.88 2.84 4.23
C GLU A 252 -20.57 3.25 4.91
N ASP A 253 -19.73 2.27 5.29
CA ASP A 253 -18.46 2.54 5.96
C ASP A 253 -17.42 3.15 5.02
N ARG A 254 -16.56 3.96 5.64
CA ARG A 254 -15.45 4.65 5.00
C ARG A 254 -14.20 4.36 5.82
N VAL A 255 -13.30 3.57 5.27
CA VAL A 255 -12.11 3.08 5.98
C VAL A 255 -10.93 3.97 5.68
N PHE A 256 -10.31 4.53 6.71
CA PHE A 256 -8.99 5.15 6.61
C PHE A 256 -7.94 4.18 7.15
N ILE A 257 -6.86 3.97 6.40
CA ILE A 257 -5.74 3.11 6.77
C ILE A 257 -4.49 3.99 6.81
N LEU A 258 -3.77 3.97 7.93
CA LEU A 258 -2.47 4.60 8.13
C LEU A 258 -1.42 3.53 8.40
N MET A 259 -0.51 3.31 7.45
CA MET A 259 0.59 2.33 7.57
C MET A 259 1.84 2.82 6.85
N GLY A 260 2.99 2.22 7.16
CA GLY A 260 4.24 2.42 6.45
C GLY A 260 4.05 2.37 4.93
N ALA A 261 4.79 3.20 4.19
CA ALA A 261 4.65 3.31 2.73
C ALA A 261 4.81 1.95 2.02
N ALA A 262 5.69 1.07 2.53
CA ALA A 262 5.85 -0.29 2.03
C ALA A 262 4.52 -1.07 2.14
N HIS A 263 3.92 -1.19 3.32
CA HIS A 263 2.65 -1.88 3.51
C HIS A 263 1.50 -1.26 2.71
N THR A 264 1.45 0.06 2.69
CA THR A 264 0.47 0.82 1.90
C THR A 264 0.53 0.41 0.42
N ALA A 265 1.73 0.24 -0.15
CA ALA A 265 1.88 -0.15 -1.55
C ALA A 265 1.31 -1.55 -1.85
N PHE A 266 1.52 -2.53 -0.97
CA PHE A 266 0.94 -3.87 -1.16
C PHE A 266 -0.59 -3.85 -0.95
N LEU A 267 -1.08 -3.14 0.06
CA LEU A 267 -2.53 -3.00 0.28
C LEU A 267 -3.22 -2.33 -0.90
N ARG A 268 -2.57 -1.35 -1.55
CA ARG A 268 -3.05 -0.70 -2.78
C ARG A 268 -3.37 -1.75 -3.86
N GLU A 269 -2.48 -2.71 -4.09
CA GLU A 269 -2.67 -3.77 -5.10
C GLU A 269 -3.78 -4.77 -4.75
N PHE A 270 -4.01 -5.03 -3.45
CA PHE A 270 -5.12 -5.87 -3.00
C PHE A 270 -6.46 -5.14 -3.10
N ILE A 271 -6.52 -3.87 -2.68
CA ILE A 271 -7.72 -3.05 -2.70
C ILE A 271 -8.16 -2.76 -4.13
N LYS A 272 -7.23 -2.39 -5.04
CA LYS A 272 -7.53 -2.10 -6.45
C LYS A 272 -8.23 -3.25 -7.19
N ARG A 273 -7.92 -4.49 -6.82
CA ARG A 273 -8.53 -5.71 -7.40
C ARG A 273 -9.70 -6.25 -6.60
N SER A 274 -10.07 -5.59 -5.49
CA SER A 274 -11.06 -6.10 -4.56
C SER A 274 -12.49 -5.98 -5.13
N PRO A 275 -13.33 -7.03 -4.98
CA PRO A 275 -14.77 -6.89 -5.22
C PRO A 275 -15.48 -6.17 -4.07
N LYS A 276 -14.87 -6.06 -2.88
CA LYS A 276 -15.45 -5.51 -1.65
C LYS A 276 -15.13 -4.03 -1.44
N PHE A 277 -13.92 -3.62 -1.80
CA PHE A 277 -13.40 -2.28 -1.53
C PHE A 277 -13.21 -1.46 -2.80
N GLU A 278 -13.32 -0.15 -2.67
CA GLU A 278 -12.94 0.83 -3.69
C GLU A 278 -11.95 1.82 -3.10
N MET A 279 -10.81 1.96 -3.76
CA MET A 279 -9.74 2.83 -3.31
C MET A 279 -10.05 4.29 -3.66
N ALA A 280 -10.06 5.15 -2.66
CA ALA A 280 -10.00 6.59 -2.83
C ALA A 280 -8.55 7.01 -3.09
N ASN A 281 -8.36 8.07 -3.89
CA ASN A 281 -7.04 8.61 -4.15
C ASN A 281 -6.58 9.48 -2.96
N THR A 282 -5.49 9.10 -2.31
CA THR A 282 -4.93 9.82 -1.15
C THR A 282 -4.52 11.25 -1.50
N LEU A 283 -4.03 11.48 -2.72
CA LEU A 283 -3.61 12.80 -3.18
C LEU A 283 -4.79 13.78 -3.37
N ASP A 284 -6.03 13.28 -3.44
CA ASP A 284 -7.23 14.14 -3.45
C ASP A 284 -7.48 14.79 -2.09
N TYR A 285 -6.84 14.31 -1.02
CA TYR A 285 -7.00 14.80 0.35
C TYR A 285 -5.80 15.60 0.83
N LEU A 286 -4.58 15.21 0.47
CA LEU A 286 -3.32 15.92 0.79
C LEU A 286 -3.13 17.17 -0.10
N LYS A 287 -3.82 18.27 0.22
CA LYS A 287 -3.87 19.51 -0.59
C LYS A 287 -3.14 20.69 0.03
#